data_AF-A0A0B0D077-F1
#
_entry.id   AF-A0A0B0D077-F1
#
_cell.length_a   1.000
_cell.length_b   1.000
_cell.length_c   1.000
_cell.angle_alpha   90.00
_cell.angle_beta   90.00
_cell.angle_gamma   90.00
#
_symmetry.space_group_name_H-M   'P 1'
#
loop_
_entity.id
_entity.type
_entity.pdbx_description
1 polymer ?
#
loop_
_entity_poly.entity_id
_entity_poly.type
_entity_poly.pdbx_seq_one_letter_code
_entity_poly.pdbx_strand_id
1 'polypeptide(L)'
;AHGLNPNAVKAMKEVDIDISDQKSDIIDPDILNNAAYAITLCGDANDKCPMTPSHVTRLHWGFDDPAKAEGTEEEKWAVFQRVRDEISARIQQFAVEQK
;
A
#
# COMPACT_ATOMS: atom_id res chain seq x y z
N ALA A 1 -6.45 0.22 14.00
CA ALA A 1 -5.13 -0.14 13.42
C ALA A 1 -4.86 -1.62 13.71
N HIS A 2 -4.44 -2.39 12.70
CA HIS A 2 -4.03 -3.79 12.89
C HIS A 2 -2.53 -3.95 13.13
N GLY A 3 -1.79 -2.84 13.29
CA GLY A 3 -0.34 -2.87 13.48
C GLY A 3 0.40 -3.13 12.17
N LEU A 4 1.71 -2.91 12.18
CA LEU A 4 2.55 -3.20 11.02
C LEU A 4 2.76 -4.71 10.91
N ASN A 5 2.49 -5.30 9.75
CA ASN A 5 2.64 -6.74 9.54
C ASN A 5 4.14 -7.13 9.51
N PRO A 6 4.62 -8.04 10.38
CA PRO A 6 6.02 -8.47 10.38
C PRO A 6 6.50 -9.05 9.04
N ASN A 7 5.62 -9.72 8.30
CA ASN A 7 5.95 -10.26 6.97
C ASN A 7 6.16 -9.14 5.95
N ALA A 8 5.45 -8.02 6.07
CA ALA A 8 5.68 -6.84 5.23
C ALA A 8 7.06 -6.21 5.54
N VAL A 9 7.43 -6.10 6.82
CA VAL A 9 8.78 -5.63 7.22
C VAL A 9 9.86 -6.54 6.64
N LYS A 10 9.67 -7.86 6.76
CA LYS A 10 10.59 -8.85 6.19
C LYS A 10 10.70 -8.72 4.67
N ALA A 11 9.57 -8.53 3.96
CA ALA A 11 9.54 -8.45 2.51
C ALA A 11 10.25 -7.19 1.99
N MET A 12 10.08 -6.05 2.67
CA MET A 12 10.80 -4.82 2.31
C MET A 12 12.29 -4.91 2.63
N LYS A 13 12.66 -5.58 3.72
CA LYS A 13 14.06 -5.79 4.08
C LYS A 13 14.84 -6.63 3.07
N GLU A 14 14.18 -7.55 2.34
CA GLU A 14 14.81 -8.30 1.25
C GLU A 14 15.29 -7.42 0.09
N VAL A 15 14.71 -6.22 -0.07
CA VAL A 15 15.08 -5.25 -1.09
C VAL A 15 15.79 -4.03 -0.48
N ASP A 16 16.42 -4.21 0.68
CA ASP A 16 17.18 -3.20 1.42
C ASP A 16 16.39 -1.93 1.81
N ILE A 17 15.07 -2.06 1.99
CA ILE A 17 14.20 -0.99 2.46
C ILE A 17 13.71 -1.33 3.87
N ASP A 18 14.06 -0.49 4.85
CA ASP A 18 13.56 -0.64 6.21
C ASP A 18 12.27 0.16 6.43
N ILE A 19 11.23 -0.55 6.87
CA ILE A 19 9.94 0.04 7.24
C ILE A 19 9.60 -0.19 8.72
N SER A 20 10.53 -0.72 9.54
CA SER A 20 10.24 -1.10 10.93
C SER A 20 9.78 0.06 11.80
N ASP A 21 10.23 1.28 11.48
CA ASP A 21 9.89 2.50 12.23
C ASP A 21 8.58 3.15 11.75
N GLN A 22 7.95 2.62 10.70
CA GLN A 22 6.66 3.10 10.21
C GLN A 22 5.51 2.63 11.11
N LYS A 23 4.44 3.41 11.15
CA LYS A 23 3.28 3.15 11.99
C LYS A 23 2.06 2.79 11.14
N SER A 24 1.23 1.89 11.67
CA SER A 24 -0.09 1.60 11.12
C SER A 24 -1.09 2.54 11.79
N ASP A 25 -1.33 3.68 11.16
CA ASP A 25 -2.27 4.69 11.64
C ASP A 25 -3.62 4.59 10.91
N ILE A 26 -4.66 5.16 11.52
CA ILE A 26 -5.93 5.40 10.84
C ILE A 26 -5.80 6.63 9.94
N ILE A 27 -6.70 6.77 8.96
CA ILE A 27 -6.70 7.94 8.07
C ILE A 27 -6.83 9.22 8.89
N ASP A 28 -5.85 10.11 8.72
CA ASP A 28 -5.90 11.48 9.23
C ASP A 28 -6.60 12.38 8.19
N PRO A 29 -7.75 12.99 8.52
CA PRO A 29 -8.47 13.87 7.62
C PRO A 29 -7.66 15.08 7.16
N ASP A 30 -6.78 15.62 8.01
CA ASP A 30 -5.97 16.79 7.67
C ASP A 30 -4.88 16.43 6.65
N ILE A 31 -4.24 15.27 6.79
CA ILE A 31 -3.31 14.75 5.78
C ILE A 31 -4.06 14.49 4.47
N LEU A 32 -5.21 13.83 4.54
CA LEU A 32 -6.00 13.47 3.37
C LEU A 32 -6.50 14.70 2.60
N ASN A 33 -6.96 15.74 3.30
CA ASN A 33 -7.53 16.94 2.70
C ASN A 33 -6.48 17.88 2.09
N ASN A 34 -5.20 17.73 2.45
CA ASN A 34 -4.10 18.56 1.95
C ASN A 34 -3.18 17.80 0.97
N ALA A 35 -3.48 16.53 0.66
CA ALA A 35 -2.67 15.73 -0.22
C ALA A 35 -2.85 16.13 -1.70
N ALA A 36 -1.78 16.10 -2.49
CA ALA A 36 -1.90 16.24 -3.94
C ALA A 36 -2.54 14.99 -4.57
N TYR A 37 -2.20 13.81 -4.04
CA TYR A 37 -2.71 12.52 -4.49
C TYR A 37 -3.16 11.66 -3.31
N ALA A 38 -4.29 10.98 -3.46
CA ALA A 38 -4.77 9.95 -2.55
C ALA A 38 -4.90 8.63 -3.33
N ILE A 39 -4.07 7.64 -2.99
CA ILE A 39 -3.96 6.37 -3.71
C ILE A 39 -4.52 5.23 -2.85
N THR A 40 -5.60 4.59 -3.30
CA THR A 40 -6.17 3.43 -2.61
C THR A 40 -5.60 2.13 -3.19
N LEU A 41 -5.21 1.19 -2.32
CA LEU A 41 -4.43 0.00 -2.71
C LEU A 41 -5.24 -1.31 -2.77
N CYS A 42 -6.44 -1.36 -2.19
CA CYS A 42 -7.31 -2.52 -2.22
C CYS A 42 -8.77 -2.09 -2.43
N GLY A 43 -9.62 -3.02 -2.89
CA GLY A 43 -11.05 -2.74 -3.11
C GLY A 43 -11.75 -2.24 -1.85
N ASP A 44 -11.47 -2.87 -0.69
CA ASP A 44 -11.99 -2.44 0.62
C ASP A 44 -11.62 -0.99 0.95
N ALA A 45 -10.41 -0.55 0.58
CA ALA A 45 -9.95 0.82 0.80
C ALA A 45 -10.61 1.81 -0.17
N ASN A 46 -10.93 1.38 -1.40
CA ASN A 46 -11.62 2.23 -2.37
C ASN A 46 -13.04 2.57 -1.89
N ASP A 47 -13.75 1.57 -1.34
CA ASP A 47 -15.14 1.71 -0.90
C ASP A 47 -15.29 2.47 0.42
N LYS A 48 -14.31 2.35 1.31
CA LYS A 48 -14.32 2.99 2.64
C LYS A 48 -13.61 4.34 2.70
N CYS A 49 -13.02 4.79 1.59
CA CYS A 49 -12.24 6.03 1.56
C CYS A 49 -13.17 7.24 1.78
N PRO A 50 -12.88 8.13 2.75
CA PRO A 50 -13.63 9.37 2.91
C PRO A 50 -13.60 10.23 1.64
N MET A 51 -14.63 11.07 1.46
CA MET A 51 -14.63 12.07 0.40
C MET A 51 -13.46 13.04 0.58
N THR A 52 -12.74 13.32 -0.51
CA THR A 52 -11.62 14.27 -0.53
C THR A 52 -12.04 15.57 -1.23
N PRO A 53 -11.38 16.71 -0.93
CA PRO A 53 -11.54 17.95 -1.68
C PRO A 53 -11.24 17.77 -3.18
N SER A 54 -11.80 18.66 -4.02
CA SER A 54 -11.68 18.59 -5.48
C SER A 54 -10.26 18.75 -6.02
N HIS A 55 -9.35 19.35 -5.24
CA HIS A 55 -7.94 19.49 -5.63
C HIS A 55 -7.11 18.22 -5.40
N VAL A 56 -7.64 17.26 -4.61
CA VAL A 56 -6.96 16.00 -4.32
C VAL A 56 -7.23 15.03 -5.48
N THR A 57 -6.17 14.62 -6.17
CA THR A 57 -6.28 13.63 -7.25
C THR A 57 -6.40 12.24 -6.66
N ARG A 58 -7.54 11.57 -6.87
CA ARG A 58 -7.76 10.20 -6.38
C ARG A 58 -7.35 9.18 -7.44
N LEU A 59 -6.52 8.22 -7.05
CA LEU A 59 -6.12 7.08 -7.87
C LEU A 59 -6.45 5.78 -7.13
N HIS A 60 -6.75 4.74 -7.89
CA HIS A 60 -6.92 3.40 -7.36
C HIS A 60 -5.94 2.44 -8.04
N TRP A 61 -5.09 1.79 -7.25
CA TRP A 61 -4.19 0.73 -7.69
C TRP A 61 -4.60 -0.55 -6.97
N GLY A 62 -5.33 -1.43 -7.65
CA GLY A 62 -5.81 -2.67 -7.04
C GLY A 62 -4.68 -3.70 -6.92
N PHE A 63 -4.33 -4.05 -5.69
CA PHE A 63 -3.46 -5.18 -5.37
C PHE A 63 -4.19 -6.18 -4.47
N ASP A 64 -3.77 -7.44 -4.55
CA ASP A 64 -4.23 -8.46 -3.62
C ASP A 64 -3.70 -8.18 -2.20
N ASP A 65 -4.49 -8.46 -1.19
CA ASP A 65 -4.06 -8.34 0.20
C ASP A 65 -3.22 -9.58 0.58
N PRO A 66 -1.90 -9.45 0.77
CA PRO A 66 -1.05 -10.59 1.07
C PRO A 66 -1.36 -11.20 2.45
N ALA A 67 -2.00 -10.46 3.36
CA ALA A 67 -2.43 -10.99 4.65
C ALA A 67 -3.65 -11.92 4.54
N LYS A 68 -4.41 -11.85 3.44
CA LYS A 68 -5.54 -12.75 3.13
C LYS A 68 -5.12 -13.97 2.30
N ALA A 69 -3.84 -14.12 1.97
CA ALA A 69 -3.35 -15.28 1.21
C ALA A 69 -3.58 -16.58 1.99
N GLU A 70 -4.10 -17.59 1.29
CA GLU A 70 -4.34 -18.94 1.82
C GLU A 70 -3.29 -19.92 1.29
N GLY A 71 -3.10 -21.04 1.99
CA GLY A 71 -2.13 -22.08 1.64
C GLY A 71 -1.01 -22.24 2.68
N THR A 72 0.10 -22.81 2.23
CA THR A 72 1.34 -23.01 3.01
C THR A 72 2.03 -21.69 3.32
N GLU A 73 2.96 -21.70 4.28
CA GLU A 73 3.70 -20.48 4.64
C GLU A 73 4.57 -20.00 3.48
N GLU A 74 5.10 -20.92 2.67
CA GLU A 74 5.85 -20.63 1.46
C GLU A 74 4.97 -19.97 0.38
N GLU A 75 3.75 -20.47 0.18
CA GLU A 75 2.79 -19.87 -0.77
C GLU A 75 2.38 -18.47 -0.33
N LYS A 76 2.06 -18.28 0.95
CA LYS A 76 1.78 -16.94 1.50
C LYS A 76 2.98 -16.01 1.33
N TRP A 77 4.18 -16.49 1.62
CA TRP A 77 5.41 -15.70 1.46
C TRP A 77 5.63 -15.25 0.02
N ALA A 78 5.40 -16.13 -0.95
CA ALA A 78 5.47 -15.79 -2.36
C ALA A 78 4.47 -14.70 -2.74
N VAL A 79 3.27 -14.68 -2.14
CA VAL A 79 2.30 -13.59 -2.35
C VAL A 79 2.81 -12.25 -1.78
N PHE A 80 3.43 -12.24 -0.59
CA PHE A 80 4.05 -11.01 -0.04
C PHE A 80 5.11 -10.43 -0.99
N GLN A 81 5.98 -11.29 -1.53
CA GLN A 81 7.03 -10.87 -2.47
C GLN A 81 6.43 -10.34 -3.77
N ARG A 82 5.45 -11.06 -4.34
CA ARG A 82 4.76 -10.64 -5.57
C ARG A 82 4.11 -9.27 -5.42
N VAL A 83 3.32 -9.06 -4.36
CA VAL A 83 2.60 -7.79 -4.14
C VAL A 83 3.59 -6.64 -3.91
N ARG A 84 4.69 -6.87 -3.18
CA ARG A 84 5.76 -5.88 -3.02
C ARG A 84 6.32 -5.45 -4.38
N ASP A 85 6.64 -6.41 -5.24
CA ASP A 85 7.27 -6.14 -6.54
C ASP A 85 6.29 -5.44 -7.50
N GLU A 86 5.01 -5.80 -7.47
CA GLU A 86 3.94 -5.12 -8.20
C GLU A 86 3.78 -3.65 -7.76
N ILE A 87 3.78 -3.39 -6.44
CA ILE A 87 3.73 -2.02 -5.90
C ILE A 87 4.96 -1.23 -6.34
N SER A 88 6.16 -1.83 -6.27
CA SER A 88 7.41 -1.19 -6.68
C SER A 88 7.38 -0.78 -8.16
N ALA A 89 7.01 -1.71 -9.05
CA ALA A 89 6.89 -1.42 -10.48
C ALA A 89 5.86 -0.31 -10.76
N ARG A 90 4.73 -0.33 -10.07
CA ARG A 90 3.68 0.69 -10.23
C ARG A 90 4.14 2.08 -9.79
N ILE A 91 4.87 2.18 -8.68
CA ILE A 91 5.45 3.44 -8.18
C ILE A 91 6.51 3.96 -9.17
N GLN A 92 7.38 3.09 -9.68
CA GLN A 92 8.39 3.48 -10.67
C GLN A 92 7.74 4.03 -11.94
N GLN A 93 6.70 3.38 -12.44
CA GLN A 93 5.93 3.86 -13.58
C GLN A 93 5.28 5.22 -13.29
N PHE A 94 4.64 5.38 -12.11
CA PHE A 94 4.02 6.64 -11.71
C PHE A 94 5.04 7.79 -11.66
N ALA A 95 6.24 7.55 -11.17
CA ALA A 95 7.31 8.55 -11.11
C ALA A 95 7.79 9.03 -12.49
N VAL A 96 7.60 8.22 -13.55
CA VAL A 96 7.91 8.60 -14.93
C VAL A 96 6.74 9.31 -15.59
N GLU A 97 5.51 8.82 -15.37
CA GLU A 97 4.28 9.39 -15.96
C GLU A 97 3.94 10.79 -15.46
N GLN A 98 4.36 11.15 -14.24
CA GLN A 98 4.09 12.44 -13.62
C GLN A 98 5.20 13.49 -13.87
N LYS A 99 6.11 13.25 -14.82
CA LYS A 99 7.11 14.24 -15.27
C LYS A 99 6.56 15.18 -16.34
#